data_AF-A0A7W0WZ76-F1
#
_entry.id   AF-A0A7W0WZ76-F1
#
_cell.length_a   1.000
_cell.length_b   1.000
_cell.length_c   1.000
_cell.angle_alpha   90.00
_cell.angle_beta   90.00
_cell.angle_gamma   90.00
#
_symmetry.space_group_name_H-M   'P 1'
#
loop_
_entity.id
_entity.type
_entity.pdbx_description
1 polymer ?
#
loop_
_entity_poly.entity_id
_entity_poly.type
_entity_poly.pdbx_seq_one_letter_code
_entity_poly.pdbx_strand_id
1 'polypeptide(L)'
;WKFPVGTKLWKEFTRDGVRVETRYIVKTMPNDLEFGAWHYVAYQWNAAQNETTLVDVGGAVNANGTMHDIPSRQNCRDCHEELRAKVLGFGAISLDGSSTKLDLEDLITQGKLSAPPAGGAPGARFAIPGGATVVNAIGYMHANCGHCHNPTANNFNHTPTDMRLRVGALATVGATPPYMTLVDKVSSLGYVHDDGTSYTQLVDGSNANNSILIKRMTSTNAMKHMPNKGSEMVDAAGMGALSTWINALP
;
A
#
# COMPACT_ATOMS: atom_id res chain seq x y z
N TRP A 1 12.60 8.03 -7.80
CA TRP A 1 13.68 8.77 -7.10
C TRP A 1 14.39 7.84 -6.14
N LYS A 2 15.57 8.23 -5.67
CA LYS A 2 16.29 7.56 -4.56
C LYS A 2 16.57 8.57 -3.48
N PHE A 3 16.48 8.16 -2.23
CA PHE A 3 16.79 9.02 -1.10
C PHE A 3 18.32 9.07 -0.86
N PRO A 4 18.89 10.23 -0.48
CA PRO A 4 20.28 10.31 -0.05
C PRO A 4 20.50 9.62 1.30
N VAL A 5 21.73 9.19 1.58
CA VAL A 5 22.13 8.70 2.91
C VAL A 5 21.89 9.80 3.95
N GLY A 6 21.41 9.42 5.13
CA GLY A 6 21.00 10.35 6.19
C GLY A 6 19.56 10.83 6.09
N THR A 7 18.81 10.44 5.04
CA THR A 7 17.37 10.68 4.97
C THR A 7 16.68 9.99 6.13
N LYS A 8 15.79 10.74 6.79
CA LYS A 8 14.97 10.27 7.91
C LYS A 8 13.51 10.54 7.62
N LEU A 9 12.66 9.59 7.95
CA LEU A 9 11.21 9.71 7.86
C LEU A 9 10.58 9.30 9.19
N TRP A 10 9.52 10.01 9.53
CA TRP A 10 8.65 9.67 10.65
C TRP A 10 7.25 9.44 10.12
N LYS A 11 6.65 8.31 10.50
CA LYS A 11 5.25 8.02 10.26
C LYS A 11 4.54 7.93 11.59
N GLU A 12 3.46 8.67 11.75
CA GLU A 12 2.66 8.66 12.96
C GLU A 12 1.34 7.94 12.67
N PHE A 13 1.00 7.00 13.53
CA PHE A 13 -0.22 6.21 13.43
C PHE A 13 -1.13 6.55 14.60
N THR A 14 -2.36 6.93 14.28
CA THR A 14 -3.43 7.20 15.24
C THR A 14 -4.57 6.24 14.95
N ARG A 15 -5.12 5.65 16.00
CA ARG A 15 -6.29 4.77 15.93
C ARG A 15 -7.23 5.13 17.06
N ASP A 16 -8.53 5.16 16.78
CA ASP A 16 -9.58 5.42 17.77
C ASP A 16 -9.33 6.71 18.60
N GLY A 17 -8.75 7.74 17.95
CA GLY A 17 -8.44 9.03 18.56
C GLY A 17 -7.15 9.08 19.40
N VAL A 18 -6.39 7.98 19.51
CA VAL A 18 -5.13 7.93 20.26
C VAL A 18 -3.94 7.67 19.34
N ARG A 19 -2.82 8.37 19.56
CA ARG A 19 -1.55 8.03 18.91
C ARG A 19 -1.08 6.69 19.45
N VAL A 20 -0.71 5.79 18.56
CA VAL A 20 -0.30 4.42 18.90
C VAL A 20 1.19 4.24 18.62
N GLU A 21 1.62 4.62 17.42
CA GLU A 21 2.97 4.36 16.95
C GLU A 21 3.59 5.59 16.28
N THR A 22 4.88 5.83 16.55
CA THR A 22 5.74 6.59 15.65
C THR A 22 6.79 5.66 15.07
N ARG A 23 6.78 5.49 13.74
CA ARG A 23 7.77 4.72 13.00
C ARG A 23 8.85 5.63 12.47
N TYR A 24 10.07 5.40 12.92
CA TYR A 24 11.28 6.05 12.44
C TYR A 24 11.96 5.19 11.39
N ILE A 25 12.24 5.79 10.24
CA ILE A 25 12.89 5.14 9.11
C ILE A 25 14.10 5.96 8.71
N VAL A 26 15.27 5.33 8.61
CA VAL A 26 16.51 6.03 8.24
C VAL A 26 17.31 5.26 7.21
N LYS A 27 17.81 5.97 6.20
CA LYS A 27 18.76 5.43 5.22
C LYS A 27 20.19 5.66 5.70
N THR A 28 20.97 4.59 5.84
CA THR A 28 22.33 4.60 6.39
C THR A 28 23.40 4.23 5.37
N MET A 29 23.05 3.57 4.26
CA MET A 29 24.01 3.17 3.23
C MET A 29 23.56 3.57 1.81
N PRO A 30 24.48 3.75 0.85
CA PRO A 30 24.12 4.24 -0.49
C PRO A 30 23.25 3.27 -1.30
N ASN A 31 23.51 1.96 -1.19
CA ASN A 31 22.84 0.92 -1.98
C ASN A 31 21.53 0.47 -1.30
N ASP A 32 20.38 0.87 -1.88
CA ASP A 32 19.06 0.54 -1.32
C ASP A 32 18.76 -0.97 -1.21
N LEU A 33 19.49 -1.82 -1.94
CA LEU A 33 19.29 -3.27 -1.93
C LEU A 33 20.16 -4.00 -0.91
N GLU A 34 21.11 -3.31 -0.28
CA GLU A 34 21.99 -3.88 0.71
C GLU A 34 21.26 -4.06 2.04
N PHE A 35 21.43 -5.22 2.68
CA PHE A 35 20.86 -5.47 4.00
C PHE A 35 21.43 -4.45 5.00
N GLY A 36 20.55 -3.76 5.72
CA GLY A 36 20.95 -2.70 6.65
C GLY A 36 21.13 -1.31 6.01
N ALA A 37 20.90 -1.14 4.70
CA ALA A 37 20.88 0.19 4.08
C ALA A 37 19.74 1.08 4.61
N TRP A 38 18.69 0.45 5.11
CA TRP A 38 17.54 1.09 5.74
C TRP A 38 17.27 0.45 7.10
N HIS A 39 17.02 1.29 8.11
CA HIS A 39 16.58 0.84 9.44
C HIS A 39 15.16 1.32 9.71
N TYR A 40 14.37 0.43 10.29
CA TYR A 40 12.99 0.67 10.68
C TYR A 40 12.87 0.44 12.18
N VAL A 41 12.38 1.45 12.89
CA VAL A 41 12.23 1.43 14.34
C VAL A 41 10.84 1.92 14.67
N ALA A 42 10.11 1.16 15.48
CA ALA A 42 8.80 1.55 15.97
C ALA A 42 8.91 1.99 17.43
N TYR A 43 8.25 3.10 17.76
CA TYR A 43 8.09 3.60 19.11
C TYR A 43 6.61 3.63 19.46
N GLN A 44 6.26 3.17 20.66
CA GLN A 44 4.90 3.16 21.17
C GLN A 44 4.67 4.42 22.01
N TRP A 45 3.54 5.09 21.81
CA TRP A 45 3.14 6.23 22.63
C TRP A 45 2.72 5.78 24.04
N ASN A 46 3.00 6.59 25.05
CA ASN A 46 2.48 6.36 26.39
C ASN A 46 0.99 6.77 26.52
N ALA A 47 0.35 6.40 27.62
CA ALA A 47 -1.05 6.77 27.90
C ALA A 47 -1.27 8.28 28.02
N ALA A 48 -0.25 9.02 28.47
CA ALA A 48 -0.29 10.49 28.57
C ALA A 48 -0.12 11.20 27.22
N GLN A 49 0.14 10.46 26.14
CA GLN A 49 0.29 10.99 24.78
C GLN A 49 1.39 12.08 24.68
N ASN A 50 2.48 11.96 25.44
CA ASN A 50 3.54 12.98 25.48
C ASN A 50 4.96 12.42 25.31
N GLU A 51 5.12 11.10 25.30
CA GLU A 51 6.40 10.44 25.12
C GLU A 51 6.20 9.12 24.35
N THR A 52 7.26 8.66 23.69
CA THR A 52 7.29 7.36 23.04
C THR A 52 8.46 6.52 23.55
N THR A 53 8.24 5.21 23.68
CA THR A 53 9.26 4.24 24.09
C THR A 53 9.53 3.26 22.95
N LEU A 54 10.79 2.85 22.79
CA LEU A 54 11.18 1.87 21.79
C LEU A 54 10.39 0.57 21.99
N VAL A 55 9.78 0.07 20.91
CA VAL A 55 9.08 -1.21 20.93
C VAL A 55 10.08 -2.35 20.80
N ASP A 56 9.79 -3.46 21.47
CA ASP A 56 10.56 -4.70 21.37
C ASP A 56 10.66 -5.20 19.93
N VAL A 57 11.66 -6.04 19.64
CA VAL A 57 11.87 -6.64 18.32
C VAL A 57 10.64 -7.37 17.78
N GLY A 58 9.82 -7.95 18.67
CA GLY A 58 8.59 -8.66 18.36
C GLY A 58 7.39 -7.77 17.99
N GLY A 59 7.47 -6.46 18.22
CA GLY A 59 6.31 -5.56 18.10
C GLY A 59 5.45 -5.53 19.36
N ALA A 60 4.25 -4.98 19.25
CA ALA A 60 3.26 -4.94 20.32
C ALA A 60 1.86 -5.18 19.74
N VAL A 61 1.10 -6.10 20.37
CA VAL A 61 -0.26 -6.44 19.93
C VAL A 61 -1.27 -5.55 20.65
N ASN A 62 -2.32 -5.12 19.96
CA ASN A 62 -3.41 -4.30 20.50
C ASN A 62 -2.91 -3.10 21.31
N ALA A 63 -1.99 -2.34 20.72
CA ALA A 63 -1.28 -1.28 21.41
C ALA A 63 -2.23 -0.15 21.81
N ASN A 64 -1.96 0.43 22.99
CA ASN A 64 -2.67 1.60 23.52
C ASN A 64 -4.19 1.40 23.69
N GLY A 65 -4.64 0.16 23.91
CA GLY A 65 -6.06 -0.16 24.09
C GLY A 65 -6.87 -0.13 22.79
N THR A 66 -6.19 -0.17 21.64
CA THR A 66 -6.79 -0.22 20.30
C THR A 66 -6.59 -1.60 19.68
N MET A 67 -7.25 -1.87 18.56
CA MET A 67 -6.98 -3.06 17.73
C MET A 67 -5.80 -2.86 16.76
N HIS A 68 -4.90 -1.89 17.04
CA HIS A 68 -3.73 -1.62 16.19
C HIS A 68 -2.50 -2.33 16.75
N ASP A 69 -1.94 -3.20 15.93
CA ASP A 69 -0.64 -3.82 16.20
C ASP A 69 0.50 -2.92 15.75
N ILE A 70 1.48 -2.74 16.63
CA ILE A 70 2.78 -2.20 16.25
C ILE A 70 3.60 -3.35 15.66
N PRO A 71 4.01 -3.28 14.38
CA PRO A 71 4.65 -4.41 13.72
C PRO A 71 6.04 -4.70 14.31
N SER A 72 6.40 -5.98 14.29
CA SER A 72 7.77 -6.43 14.55
C SER A 72 8.77 -5.78 13.58
N ARG A 73 10.05 -5.80 13.93
CA ARG A 73 11.11 -5.31 13.03
C ARG A 73 11.16 -6.10 11.72
N GLN A 74 10.83 -7.39 11.75
CA GLN A 74 10.74 -8.21 10.55
C GLN A 74 9.55 -7.80 9.69
N ASN A 75 8.36 -7.60 10.28
CA ASN A 75 7.19 -7.14 9.53
C ASN A 75 7.42 -5.78 8.87
N CYS A 76 8.16 -4.88 9.52
CA CYS A 76 8.57 -3.61 8.90
C CYS A 76 9.36 -3.84 7.60
N ARG A 77 10.35 -4.74 7.63
CA ARG A 77 11.14 -5.10 6.44
C ARG A 77 10.29 -5.77 5.38
N ASP A 78 9.44 -6.73 5.77
CA ASP A 78 8.62 -7.49 4.84
C ASP A 78 7.67 -6.62 4.00
N CYS A 79 7.23 -5.46 4.49
CA CYS A 79 6.46 -4.52 3.69
C CYS A 79 7.35 -3.51 2.95
N HIS A 80 8.35 -2.95 3.63
CA HIS A 80 9.15 -1.87 3.07
C HIS A 80 10.15 -2.35 2.01
N GLU A 81 10.69 -3.55 2.16
CA GLU A 81 11.75 -4.05 1.28
C GLU A 81 11.23 -4.57 -0.07
N GLU A 82 9.92 -4.77 -0.20
CA GLU A 82 9.22 -5.14 -1.45
C GLU A 82 9.15 -3.99 -2.46
N LEU A 83 9.51 -2.76 -2.03
CA LEU A 83 9.70 -1.62 -2.91
C LEU A 83 11.18 -1.22 -2.97
N ARG A 84 11.67 -0.92 -4.18
CA ARG A 84 13.03 -0.38 -4.36
C ARG A 84 13.29 0.91 -3.57
N ALA A 85 12.26 1.75 -3.38
CA ALA A 85 12.39 3.02 -2.67
C ALA A 85 12.41 2.88 -1.14
N LYS A 86 12.03 1.71 -0.61
CA LYS A 86 12.00 1.40 0.84
C LYS A 86 11.10 2.30 1.70
N VAL A 87 10.40 3.24 1.09
CA VAL A 87 9.45 4.16 1.73
C VAL A 87 8.08 3.97 1.10
N LEU A 88 7.14 3.48 1.89
CA LEU A 88 5.73 3.35 1.47
C LEU A 88 5.03 4.72 1.55
N GLY A 89 4.27 5.10 0.54
CA GLY A 89 3.45 6.32 0.51
C GLY A 89 4.16 7.59 0.02
N PHE A 90 5.49 7.58 -0.16
CA PHE A 90 6.21 8.70 -0.79
C PHE A 90 6.44 8.38 -2.27
N GLY A 91 5.61 8.93 -3.15
CA GLY A 91 5.71 8.69 -4.58
C GLY A 91 4.90 9.70 -5.38
N ALA A 92 5.27 9.89 -6.65
CA ALA A 92 4.74 10.94 -7.49
C ALA A 92 3.19 10.95 -7.56
N ILE A 93 2.56 9.78 -7.70
CA ILE A 93 1.09 9.66 -7.73
C ILE A 93 0.47 9.96 -6.36
N SER A 94 1.05 9.48 -5.26
CA SER A 94 0.54 9.74 -3.90
C SER A 94 0.72 11.20 -3.45
N LEU A 95 1.66 11.91 -4.05
CA LEU A 95 1.96 13.32 -3.79
C LEU A 95 1.23 14.26 -4.75
N ASP A 96 0.58 13.73 -5.79
CA ASP A 96 -0.15 14.50 -6.81
C ASP A 96 -1.57 14.83 -6.37
N GLY A 97 -1.65 15.53 -5.24
CA GLY A 97 -2.87 16.10 -4.70
C GLY A 97 -2.50 17.31 -3.86
N SER A 98 -3.47 18.18 -3.56
CA SER A 98 -3.19 19.36 -2.74
C SER A 98 -3.00 18.96 -1.28
N SER A 99 -1.91 19.43 -0.68
CA SER A 99 -1.59 19.23 0.74
C SER A 99 -1.22 20.57 1.36
N THR A 100 -1.64 20.83 2.60
CA THR A 100 -1.22 22.04 3.33
C THR A 100 0.17 21.91 3.94
N LYS A 101 0.82 20.74 3.83
CA LYS A 101 2.14 20.47 4.42
C LYS A 101 3.23 20.35 3.35
N LEU A 102 3.03 19.42 2.43
CA LEU A 102 3.96 19.11 1.35
C LEU A 102 3.22 18.29 0.30
N ASP A 103 3.24 18.75 -0.94
CA ASP A 103 2.80 17.99 -2.11
C ASP A 103 3.89 17.88 -3.20
N LEU A 104 3.52 17.33 -4.35
CA LEU A 104 4.42 17.20 -5.48
C LEU A 104 4.86 18.55 -6.05
N GLU A 105 3.99 19.56 -6.04
CA GLU A 105 4.29 20.90 -6.56
C GLU A 105 5.31 21.61 -5.69
N ASP A 106 5.15 21.51 -4.37
CA ASP A 106 6.13 22.02 -3.42
C ASP A 106 7.52 21.45 -3.70
N LEU A 107 7.60 20.12 -3.92
CA LEU A 107 8.87 19.44 -4.20
C LEU A 107 9.50 19.88 -5.54
N ILE A 108 8.67 20.14 -6.55
CA ILE A 108 9.12 20.63 -7.87
C ILE A 108 9.61 22.07 -7.75
N THR A 109 8.80 22.97 -7.21
CA THR A 109 9.10 24.40 -7.07
C THR A 109 10.33 24.64 -6.17
N GLN A 110 10.52 23.82 -5.14
CA GLN A 110 11.68 23.89 -4.25
C GLN A 110 12.94 23.21 -4.83
N GLY A 111 12.88 22.63 -6.03
CA GLY A 111 14.02 21.95 -6.67
C GLY A 111 14.50 20.72 -5.90
N LYS A 112 13.60 20.01 -5.19
CA LYS A 112 13.95 18.87 -4.33
C LYS A 112 14.00 17.53 -5.07
N LEU A 113 13.58 17.49 -6.34
CA LEU A 113 13.54 16.28 -7.15
C LEU A 113 14.66 16.30 -8.19
N SER A 114 15.48 15.24 -8.21
CA SER A 114 16.55 15.09 -9.22
C SER A 114 16.04 14.87 -10.64
N ALA A 115 14.82 14.32 -10.75
CA ALA A 115 14.09 14.15 -12.00
C ALA A 115 12.63 14.50 -11.70
N PRO A 116 12.27 15.80 -11.71
CA PRO A 116 10.90 16.21 -11.53
C PRO A 116 10.08 15.65 -12.70
N PRO A 117 8.91 15.07 -12.44
CA PRO A 117 8.12 14.54 -13.52
C PRO A 117 7.54 15.67 -14.35
N ALA A 118 7.54 15.49 -15.67
CA ALA A 118 7.00 16.46 -16.60
C ALA A 118 5.50 16.23 -16.83
N GLY A 119 4.79 17.33 -17.12
CA GLY A 119 3.40 17.31 -17.59
C GLY A 119 2.35 17.63 -16.51
N GLY A 120 1.16 17.97 -17.01
CA GLY A 120 -0.06 18.25 -16.23
C GLY A 120 -0.03 19.56 -15.42
N ALA A 121 -1.19 19.88 -14.85
CA ALA A 121 -1.37 21.03 -13.98
C ALA A 121 -1.09 20.67 -12.51
N PRO A 122 -0.69 21.65 -11.67
CA PRO A 122 -0.66 21.50 -10.22
C PRO A 122 -1.84 20.73 -9.62
N GLY A 123 -1.56 19.69 -8.84
CA GLY A 123 -2.58 18.85 -8.18
C GLY A 123 -3.37 17.90 -9.09
N ALA A 124 -3.01 17.82 -10.37
CA ALA A 124 -3.60 16.88 -11.33
C ALA A 124 -2.57 16.42 -12.38
N ARG A 125 -1.28 16.32 -12.02
CA ARG A 125 -0.22 15.93 -12.95
C ARG A 125 -0.36 14.51 -13.45
N PHE A 126 -0.92 13.64 -12.61
CA PHE A 126 -1.08 12.21 -12.76
C PHE A 126 -2.49 11.78 -12.36
N ALA A 127 -3.47 12.50 -12.90
CA ALA A 127 -4.86 12.12 -12.78
C ALA A 127 -5.04 10.64 -13.14
N ILE A 128 -5.54 9.86 -12.18
CA ILE A 128 -5.85 8.45 -12.39
C ILE A 128 -7.01 8.38 -13.41
N PRO A 129 -6.88 7.63 -14.51
CA PRO A 129 -7.89 7.63 -15.56
C PRO A 129 -9.20 6.99 -15.08
N GLY A 130 -10.32 7.45 -15.66
CA GLY A 130 -11.66 6.98 -15.34
C GLY A 130 -12.46 7.93 -14.46
N GLY A 131 -13.63 7.49 -14.00
CA GLY A 131 -14.47 8.21 -13.05
C GLY A 131 -14.10 7.90 -11.59
N ALA A 132 -14.77 8.57 -10.65
CA ALA A 132 -14.53 8.44 -9.21
C ALA A 132 -14.52 6.97 -8.72
N THR A 133 -15.40 6.13 -9.25
CA THR A 133 -15.44 4.68 -8.96
C THR A 133 -14.11 3.99 -9.25
N VAL A 134 -13.54 4.24 -10.44
CA VAL A 134 -12.26 3.66 -10.83
C VAL A 134 -11.13 4.23 -9.99
N VAL A 135 -11.09 5.56 -9.85
CA VAL A 135 -10.05 6.27 -9.08
C VAL A 135 -9.98 5.75 -7.65
N ASN A 136 -11.13 5.60 -6.98
CA ASN A 136 -11.20 5.08 -5.62
C ASN A 136 -10.68 3.64 -5.55
N ALA A 137 -11.09 2.75 -6.47
CA ALA A 137 -10.69 1.35 -6.46
C ALA A 137 -9.20 1.15 -6.76
N ILE A 138 -8.70 1.70 -7.87
CA ILE A 138 -7.30 1.48 -8.27
C ILE A 138 -6.31 2.34 -7.48
N GLY A 139 -6.75 3.50 -6.97
CA GLY A 139 -6.01 4.29 -5.99
C GLY A 139 -5.88 3.56 -4.64
N TYR A 140 -6.97 2.93 -4.16
CA TYR A 140 -6.93 2.09 -2.97
C TYR A 140 -5.96 0.93 -3.12
N MET A 141 -5.99 0.21 -4.25
CA MET A 141 -5.03 -0.87 -4.55
C MET A 141 -3.59 -0.35 -4.59
N HIS A 142 -3.35 0.82 -5.18
CA HIS A 142 -2.02 1.44 -5.22
C HIS A 142 -1.48 1.71 -3.82
N ALA A 143 -2.30 2.28 -2.94
CA ALA A 143 -1.91 2.67 -1.60
C ALA A 143 -1.72 1.47 -0.66
N ASN A 144 -2.61 0.46 -0.75
CA ASN A 144 -2.69 -0.60 0.26
C ASN A 144 -2.12 -1.94 -0.20
N CYS A 145 -2.05 -2.20 -1.51
CA CYS A 145 -1.65 -3.50 -2.05
C CYS A 145 -0.39 -3.42 -2.92
N GLY A 146 -0.20 -2.33 -3.67
CA GLY A 146 0.85 -2.19 -4.69
C GLY A 146 2.29 -2.11 -4.17
N HIS A 147 2.49 -2.12 -2.84
CA HIS A 147 3.81 -2.29 -2.23
C HIS A 147 4.25 -3.76 -2.20
N CYS A 148 3.32 -4.69 -1.94
CA CYS A 148 3.58 -6.12 -2.03
C CYS A 148 3.25 -6.67 -3.42
N HIS A 149 2.18 -6.21 -4.08
CA HIS A 149 1.78 -6.70 -5.39
C HIS A 149 2.40 -5.84 -6.49
N ASN A 150 3.66 -6.10 -6.81
CA ASN A 150 4.37 -5.43 -7.90
C ASN A 150 5.50 -6.32 -8.49
N PRO A 151 5.96 -6.10 -9.73
CA PRO A 151 6.95 -6.94 -10.42
C PRO A 151 8.34 -6.97 -9.80
N THR A 152 8.64 -6.10 -8.84
CA THR A 152 9.92 -6.10 -8.12
C THR A 152 9.84 -6.74 -6.74
N ALA A 153 8.64 -7.11 -6.29
CA ALA A 153 8.43 -7.79 -5.03
C ALA A 153 8.72 -9.29 -5.14
N ASN A 154 9.16 -9.90 -4.05
CA ASN A 154 9.52 -11.31 -3.96
C ASN A 154 8.32 -12.24 -4.21
N ASN A 155 7.13 -11.83 -3.78
CA ASN A 155 5.89 -12.58 -3.97
C ASN A 155 5.41 -12.62 -5.43
N PHE A 156 5.94 -11.78 -6.32
CA PHE A 156 5.46 -11.68 -7.71
C PHE A 156 5.60 -13.00 -8.47
N ASN A 157 6.63 -13.78 -8.17
CA ASN A 157 6.83 -15.11 -8.77
C ASN A 157 5.76 -16.13 -8.37
N HIS A 158 5.05 -15.90 -7.26
CA HIS A 158 3.98 -16.77 -6.78
C HIS A 158 2.60 -16.26 -7.18
N THR A 159 2.41 -14.94 -7.09
CA THR A 159 1.16 -14.24 -7.42
C THR A 159 1.47 -13.06 -8.35
N PRO A 160 1.57 -13.28 -9.68
CA PRO A 160 2.05 -12.30 -10.65
C PRO A 160 1.01 -11.20 -10.93
N THR A 161 0.76 -10.39 -9.91
CA THR A 161 -0.23 -9.32 -9.87
C THR A 161 0.46 -8.00 -9.59
N ASP A 162 0.08 -6.96 -10.32
CA ASP A 162 0.65 -5.63 -10.20
C ASP A 162 -0.45 -4.63 -9.85
N MET A 163 -0.54 -4.31 -8.57
CA MET A 163 -1.51 -3.37 -8.02
C MET A 163 -0.94 -1.96 -7.90
N ARG A 164 0.23 -1.68 -8.51
CA ARG A 164 0.94 -0.41 -8.37
C ARG A 164 0.82 0.45 -9.63
N LEU A 165 0.15 1.59 -9.51
CA LEU A 165 0.14 2.61 -10.56
C LEU A 165 1.54 3.19 -10.85
N ARG A 166 1.76 3.59 -12.10
CA ARG A 166 3.00 4.21 -12.61
C ARG A 166 2.65 5.40 -13.46
N VAL A 167 3.40 6.49 -13.30
CA VAL A 167 3.23 7.74 -14.05
C VAL A 167 3.07 7.52 -15.56
N GLY A 168 3.91 6.66 -16.16
CA GLY A 168 3.86 6.36 -17.60
C GLY A 168 2.74 5.42 -18.06
N ALA A 169 1.85 4.99 -17.17
CA ALA A 169 0.80 4.00 -17.43
C ALA A 169 -0.60 4.50 -16.99
N LEU A 170 -0.85 5.80 -17.10
CA LEU A 170 -2.10 6.46 -16.70
C LEU A 170 -2.92 6.98 -17.89
N ALA A 171 -2.59 6.59 -19.13
CA ALA A 171 -3.28 7.08 -20.33
C ALA A 171 -4.75 6.62 -20.40
N THR A 172 -5.04 5.38 -20.02
CA THR A 172 -6.39 4.81 -19.96
C THR A 172 -6.50 3.84 -18.78
N VAL A 173 -7.72 3.54 -18.33
CA VAL A 173 -7.96 2.55 -17.27
C VAL A 173 -7.36 1.20 -17.66
N GLY A 174 -7.59 0.77 -18.90
CA GLY A 174 -7.10 -0.49 -19.44
C GLY A 174 -5.58 -0.60 -19.51
N ALA A 175 -4.85 0.52 -19.57
CA ALA A 175 -3.39 0.53 -19.57
C ALA A 175 -2.77 0.47 -18.15
N THR A 176 -3.59 0.60 -17.10
CA THR A 176 -3.08 0.58 -15.73
C THR A 176 -2.69 -0.84 -15.30
N PRO A 177 -1.61 -1.02 -14.52
CA PRO A 177 -1.21 -2.35 -14.05
C PRO A 177 -2.29 -3.11 -13.27
N PRO A 178 -3.08 -2.48 -12.36
CA PRO A 178 -4.17 -3.18 -11.68
C PRO A 178 -5.21 -3.75 -12.65
N TYR A 179 -5.58 -3.01 -13.70
CA TYR A 179 -6.50 -3.51 -14.70
C TYR A 179 -5.89 -4.69 -15.48
N MET A 180 -4.70 -4.50 -16.03
CA MET A 180 -4.03 -5.47 -16.90
C MET A 180 -3.74 -6.80 -16.21
N THR A 181 -3.49 -6.80 -14.90
CA THR A 181 -3.05 -7.99 -14.17
C THR A 181 -4.13 -8.66 -13.33
N LEU A 182 -5.30 -8.03 -13.16
CA LEU A 182 -6.38 -8.58 -12.33
C LEU A 182 -7.66 -8.87 -13.09
N VAL A 183 -8.10 -7.94 -13.95
CA VAL A 183 -9.43 -8.02 -14.59
C VAL A 183 -9.45 -9.18 -15.58
N ASP A 184 -10.40 -10.10 -15.35
CA ASP A 184 -10.61 -11.33 -16.09
C ASP A 184 -9.36 -12.21 -16.20
N LYS A 185 -8.49 -12.12 -15.18
CA LYS A 185 -7.30 -12.95 -15.06
C LYS A 185 -7.55 -14.11 -14.14
N VAL A 186 -7.17 -15.30 -14.60
CA VAL A 186 -7.20 -16.52 -13.80
C VAL A 186 -6.02 -16.53 -12.83
N SER A 187 -6.30 -16.81 -11.56
CA SER A 187 -5.30 -16.99 -10.52
C SER A 187 -4.45 -18.22 -10.79
N SER A 188 -3.12 -18.08 -10.66
CA SER A 188 -2.17 -19.19 -10.73
C SER A 188 -2.36 -20.22 -9.61
N LEU A 189 -2.93 -19.82 -8.48
CA LEU A 189 -3.09 -20.66 -7.28
C LEU A 189 -4.56 -21.06 -7.03
N GLY A 190 -5.51 -20.48 -7.76
CA GLY A 190 -6.92 -20.54 -7.40
C GLY A 190 -7.22 -19.99 -5.99
N TYR A 191 -8.43 -20.25 -5.50
CA TYR A 191 -8.82 -20.02 -4.11
C TYR A 191 -9.96 -20.97 -3.74
N VAL A 192 -9.83 -21.65 -2.61
CA VAL A 192 -10.92 -22.47 -2.05
C VAL A 192 -11.38 -21.81 -0.76
N HIS A 193 -12.65 -21.39 -0.74
CA HIS A 193 -13.29 -20.81 0.43
C HIS A 193 -13.48 -21.86 1.54
N ASP A 194 -13.74 -21.42 2.76
CA ASP A 194 -13.86 -22.32 3.92
C ASP A 194 -15.07 -23.26 3.82
N ASP A 195 -16.07 -22.92 3.02
CA ASP A 195 -17.21 -23.79 2.68
C ASP A 195 -16.94 -24.79 1.54
N GLY A 196 -15.71 -24.83 1.00
CA GLY A 196 -15.33 -25.70 -0.11
C GLY A 196 -15.57 -25.12 -1.51
N THR A 197 -16.21 -23.95 -1.63
CA THR A 197 -16.45 -23.29 -2.93
C THR A 197 -15.13 -22.85 -3.54
N SER A 198 -14.90 -23.18 -4.81
CA SER A 198 -13.69 -22.82 -5.54
C SER A 198 -13.90 -21.59 -6.42
N TYR A 199 -12.90 -20.72 -6.44
CA TYR A 199 -12.85 -19.49 -7.22
C TYR A 199 -11.55 -19.49 -8.04
N THR A 200 -11.63 -19.01 -9.28
CA THR A 200 -10.49 -19.00 -10.21
C THR A 200 -10.13 -17.61 -10.69
N GLN A 201 -11.08 -16.67 -10.75
CA GLN A 201 -10.84 -15.31 -11.26
C GLN A 201 -10.29 -14.39 -10.16
N LEU A 202 -9.21 -13.67 -10.47
CA LEU A 202 -8.63 -12.66 -9.59
C LEU A 202 -9.64 -11.51 -9.37
N VAL A 203 -10.13 -10.95 -10.47
CA VAL A 203 -11.28 -10.06 -10.54
C VAL A 203 -12.19 -10.57 -11.66
N ASP A 204 -13.41 -10.93 -11.31
CA ASP A 204 -14.47 -11.34 -12.24
C ASP A 204 -15.34 -10.14 -12.57
N GLY A 205 -15.25 -9.63 -13.80
CA GLY A 205 -16.04 -8.49 -14.27
C GLY A 205 -17.54 -8.70 -14.00
N SER A 206 -18.25 -7.63 -13.63
CA SER A 206 -19.66 -7.66 -13.24
C SER A 206 -20.00 -8.50 -11.98
N ASN A 207 -19.05 -9.22 -11.36
CA ASN A 207 -19.33 -10.12 -10.24
C ASN A 207 -18.25 -10.09 -9.16
N ALA A 208 -18.32 -9.06 -8.31
CA ALA A 208 -17.45 -8.91 -7.14
C ALA A 208 -17.48 -10.14 -6.21
N ASN A 209 -18.65 -10.78 -6.06
CA ASN A 209 -18.83 -11.94 -5.17
C ASN A 209 -18.14 -13.20 -5.68
N ASN A 210 -17.74 -13.27 -6.95
CA ASN A 210 -16.96 -14.35 -7.53
C ASN A 210 -15.46 -14.02 -7.66
N SER A 211 -15.03 -12.84 -7.22
CA SER A 211 -13.65 -12.37 -7.33
C SER A 211 -12.78 -12.83 -6.14
N ILE A 212 -11.64 -13.47 -6.42
CA ILE A 212 -10.68 -13.89 -5.37
C ILE A 212 -10.19 -12.69 -4.55
N LEU A 213 -10.01 -11.51 -5.17
CA LEU A 213 -9.63 -10.29 -4.47
C LEU A 213 -10.57 -10.00 -3.29
N ILE A 214 -11.88 -10.02 -3.53
CA ILE A 214 -12.93 -9.79 -2.54
C ILE A 214 -12.94 -10.89 -1.48
N LYS A 215 -12.80 -12.16 -1.89
CA LYS A 215 -12.78 -13.30 -0.96
C LYS A 215 -11.61 -13.23 0.02
N ARG A 216 -10.42 -12.88 -0.47
CA ARG A 216 -9.24 -12.75 0.38
C ARG A 216 -9.35 -11.56 1.32
N MET A 217 -9.90 -10.43 0.88
CA MET A 217 -10.04 -9.25 1.73
C MET A 217 -11.11 -9.39 2.83
N THR A 218 -12.08 -10.29 2.65
CA THR A 218 -13.16 -10.56 3.61
C THR A 218 -12.93 -11.78 4.48
N SER A 219 -11.97 -12.63 4.11
CA SER A 219 -11.61 -13.81 4.88
C SER A 219 -11.06 -13.42 6.26
N THR A 220 -11.49 -14.13 7.29
CA THR A 220 -10.90 -14.07 8.65
C THR A 220 -9.89 -15.19 8.90
N ASN A 221 -9.76 -16.13 7.96
CA ASN A 221 -8.79 -17.21 8.04
C ASN A 221 -7.37 -16.68 7.85
N ALA A 222 -6.52 -16.84 8.87
CA ALA A 222 -5.14 -16.34 8.92
C ALA A 222 -4.24 -16.77 7.74
N MET A 223 -4.56 -17.89 7.08
CA MET A 223 -3.80 -18.38 5.92
C MET A 223 -4.32 -17.84 4.58
N LYS A 224 -5.53 -17.27 4.57
CA LYS A 224 -6.27 -16.89 3.36
C LYS A 224 -6.53 -15.39 3.26
N HIS A 225 -6.57 -14.68 4.40
CA HIS A 225 -6.88 -13.26 4.41
C HIS A 225 -5.80 -12.41 3.73
N MET A 226 -6.24 -11.28 3.18
CA MET A 226 -5.37 -10.22 2.68
C MET A 226 -5.84 -8.86 3.23
N PRO A 227 -4.91 -7.96 3.60
CA PRO A 227 -3.46 -8.17 3.68
C PRO A 227 -3.08 -9.25 4.71
N ASN A 228 -2.07 -10.06 4.41
CA ASN A 228 -1.64 -11.17 5.28
C ASN A 228 -0.90 -10.71 6.55
N LYS A 229 -0.65 -9.39 6.69
CA LYS A 229 0.06 -8.78 7.80
C LYS A 229 -0.56 -7.42 8.11
N GLY A 230 -0.62 -7.08 9.39
CA GLY A 230 -1.02 -5.74 9.85
C GLY A 230 -2.50 -5.40 9.66
N SER A 231 -3.34 -6.38 9.33
CA SER A 231 -4.79 -6.22 9.22
C SER A 231 -5.50 -7.32 10.00
N GLU A 232 -6.28 -6.90 11.00
CA GLU A 232 -7.15 -7.79 11.79
C GLU A 232 -8.64 -7.53 11.55
N MET A 233 -8.94 -6.46 10.80
CA MET A 233 -10.29 -6.02 10.51
C MET A 233 -10.46 -5.85 9.00
N VAL A 234 -11.70 -6.02 8.54
CA VAL A 234 -12.08 -5.72 7.16
C VAL A 234 -12.23 -4.20 7.03
N ASP A 235 -11.51 -3.59 6.07
CA ASP A 235 -11.78 -2.21 5.66
C ASP A 235 -13.06 -2.17 4.81
N ALA A 236 -14.18 -1.86 5.44
CA ALA A 236 -15.48 -1.80 4.78
C ALA A 236 -15.52 -0.75 3.65
N ALA A 237 -14.81 0.37 3.78
CA ALA A 237 -14.78 1.42 2.78
C ALA A 237 -13.96 0.99 1.56
N GLY A 238 -12.77 0.43 1.80
CA GLY A 238 -11.93 -0.17 0.75
C GLY A 238 -12.65 -1.31 0.01
N MET A 239 -13.30 -2.20 0.75
CA MET A 239 -14.14 -3.26 0.20
C MET A 239 -15.28 -2.72 -0.66
N GLY A 240 -16.00 -1.71 -0.18
CA GLY A 240 -17.08 -1.08 -0.92
C GLY A 240 -16.60 -0.44 -2.23
N ALA A 241 -15.46 0.25 -2.22
CA ALA A 241 -14.87 0.85 -3.42
C ALA A 241 -14.50 -0.22 -4.47
N LEU A 242 -13.86 -1.31 -4.05
CA LEU A 242 -13.48 -2.40 -4.96
C LEU A 242 -14.69 -3.14 -5.50
N SER A 243 -15.65 -3.54 -4.65
CA SER A 243 -16.86 -4.23 -5.09
C SER A 243 -17.68 -3.39 -6.06
N THR A 244 -17.81 -2.08 -5.81
CA THR A 244 -18.53 -1.16 -6.71
C THR A 244 -17.84 -1.07 -8.07
N TRP A 245 -16.51 -0.97 -8.10
CA TRP A 245 -15.76 -0.94 -9.34
C TRP A 245 -15.87 -2.26 -10.11
N ILE A 246 -15.69 -3.40 -9.46
CA ILE A 246 -15.75 -4.72 -10.10
C ILE A 246 -17.13 -4.96 -10.72
N ASN A 247 -18.21 -4.65 -10.00
CA ASN A 247 -19.57 -4.81 -10.52
C ASN A 247 -19.91 -3.84 -11.67
N ALA A 248 -19.11 -2.79 -11.88
CA ALA A 248 -19.26 -1.85 -12.99
C ALA A 248 -18.36 -2.18 -14.19
N LEU A 249 -17.49 -3.18 -14.08
CA LEU A 249 -16.74 -3.71 -15.22
C LEU A 249 -17.69 -4.45 -16.17
N PRO A 250 -17.40 -4.43 -17.49
CA PRO A 250 -18.21 -5.14 -18.48
C PRO A 250 -18.19 -6.66 -18.30
#